data_AF-A0A135I4A4-F1
#
_entry.id   AF-A0A135I4A4-F1
#
_cell.length_a   1.000
_cell.length_b   1.000
_cell.length_c   1.000
_cell.angle_alpha   90.00
_cell.angle_beta   90.00
_cell.angle_gamma   90.00
#
_symmetry.space_group_name_H-M   'P 1'
#
loop_
_entity.id
_entity.type
_entity.pdbx_description
1 polymer ?
#
loop_
_entity_poly.entity_id
_entity_poly.type
_entity_poly.pdbx_seq_one_letter_code
_entity_poly.pdbx_strand_id
1 'polypeptide(L)'
;MIIKRLIPWVICGVLGVPGVAIADVDFKIKGLDDALKDNVEVYLDAISDNDRRVDFRLQSRVTDEATKALQALGYFDPVIKFSVEDKKSDTDATVVLNIDPGKPVIISDVDVKLIGGAATDPAFKTLLQTAPMKGDVLNQGQYDALKSSIQSLAVRRGYFDAEYTLAKLEVAPGLHQAFIRLHFDSGARYHFGPTIYHNSQINEDRLDSMMTYKEGDPYLVSDLGAFNQSLSNTGWFSSVLVEAGLDDLRDDRVPISVSLEPAPRNQFETGIGYSTDTGPRVKIGWRKPWFNSRGHSLNTDLYVSKPKQTLESTYKIPLEDVLREYYQVQVGLENLDNNDTQSFEFTSSISRHWKYDTGWQRSLYVRWLYSDYTQGSVSDESNLILPGINFSRVRSRGGAMPSWGDKQSITFEAGDPALLSDISLFRVIGQTAWIRSLNNDNRFLFRANAGGVFTDEFERVPPSLRFFAGGDNSIRGYSYESISPKDDEGKLEGGSYLATGSLEYNYRVSGNWWAAIFTDAGDAWTTSDPEWKTSAGVGVRWESPVGPIRLDVAHGFENTDDDFMIHFSLGPEL
;
A
#
# COMPACT_ATOMS: atom_id res chain seq x y z
N MET A 1 0.65 -2.95 79.37
CA MET A 1 2.04 -2.52 79.09
C MET A 1 2.07 -2.15 77.61
N ILE A 2 1.80 -0.88 77.29
CA ILE A 2 2.77 0.06 76.65
C ILE A 2 3.00 -0.36 75.19
N ILE A 3 2.74 0.38 74.11
CA ILE A 3 2.53 1.81 73.78
C ILE A 3 2.22 1.73 72.25
N LYS A 4 1.31 2.45 71.57
CA LYS A 4 1.45 3.84 71.07
C LYS A 4 0.23 4.11 70.16
N ARG A 5 -0.52 5.18 70.40
CA ARG A 5 -1.39 5.83 69.41
C ARG A 5 -1.17 7.34 69.58
N LEU A 6 -0.72 7.99 68.51
CA LEU A 6 -0.71 9.44 68.36
C LEU A 6 -0.97 9.78 66.89
N ILE A 7 -2.10 10.48 66.73
CA ILE A 7 -2.69 11.33 65.67
C ILE A 7 -1.70 12.46 65.23
N PRO A 8 -1.88 13.37 64.23
CA PRO A 8 -2.90 13.62 63.15
C PRO A 8 -2.38 13.96 61.71
N TRP A 9 -3.30 13.81 60.73
CA TRP A 9 -3.75 14.69 59.62
C TRP A 9 -2.90 15.86 59.06
N VAL A 10 -2.82 15.94 57.71
CA VAL A 10 -3.24 17.05 56.76
C VAL A 10 -3.17 16.43 55.33
N ILE A 11 -4.27 16.08 54.64
CA ILE A 11 -5.16 16.85 53.72
C ILE A 11 -4.62 17.14 52.31
N CYS A 12 -5.52 16.98 51.32
CA CYS A 12 -5.54 17.35 49.89
C CYS A 12 -4.90 16.35 48.90
N GLY A 13 -5.59 15.79 47.92
CA GLY A 13 -6.98 15.90 47.48
C GLY A 13 -7.17 15.00 46.25
N VAL A 14 -8.11 14.06 46.31
CA VAL A 14 -8.55 13.28 45.16
C VAL A 14 -10.00 13.65 44.92
N LEU A 15 -10.24 14.45 43.88
CA LEU A 15 -11.55 14.61 43.28
C LEU A 15 -11.94 13.27 42.68
N GLY A 16 -12.74 12.50 43.42
CA GLY A 16 -13.47 11.37 42.86
C GLY A 16 -14.50 11.92 41.88
N VAL A 17 -14.32 11.64 40.60
CA VAL A 17 -15.41 11.72 39.62
C VAL A 17 -16.42 10.65 40.04
N PRO A 18 -17.66 10.99 40.42
CA PRO A 18 -18.69 9.98 40.61
C PRO A 18 -18.95 9.35 39.25
N GLY A 19 -18.74 8.03 39.15
CA GLY A 19 -19.28 7.25 38.05
C GLY A 19 -20.79 7.44 38.06
N VAL A 20 -21.30 8.23 37.12
CA VAL A 20 -22.73 8.24 36.83
C VAL A 20 -23.00 6.88 36.21
N ALA A 21 -23.60 5.98 36.99
CA ALA A 21 -24.24 4.81 36.42
C ALA A 21 -25.33 5.34 35.49
N ILE A 22 -25.10 5.24 34.17
CA ILE A 22 -26.14 5.54 33.20
C ILE A 22 -27.22 4.49 33.44
N ALA A 23 -28.39 4.96 33.88
CA ALA A 23 -29.60 4.17 33.87
C ALA A 23 -29.91 3.85 32.40
N ASP A 24 -29.81 2.58 32.03
CA ASP A 24 -30.13 2.11 30.67
C ASP A 24 -31.08 0.91 30.75
N VAL A 25 -31.89 0.74 29.72
CA VAL A 25 -32.78 -0.41 29.59
C VAL A 25 -32.13 -1.42 28.65
N ASP A 26 -31.73 -2.55 29.21
CA ASP A 26 -31.08 -3.63 28.48
C ASP A 26 -32.14 -4.60 27.91
N PHE A 27 -31.88 -5.17 26.72
CA PHE A 27 -32.77 -6.13 26.07
C PHE A 27 -32.19 -7.54 26.11
N LYS A 28 -32.92 -8.47 26.71
CA LYS A 28 -32.56 -9.89 26.75
C LYS A 28 -33.54 -10.73 25.97
N ILE A 29 -33.08 -11.31 24.88
CA ILE A 29 -33.90 -12.14 24.00
C ILE A 29 -33.71 -13.63 24.34
N LYS A 30 -34.82 -14.36 24.43
CA LYS A 30 -34.87 -15.80 24.69
C LYS A 30 -35.82 -16.47 23.68
N GLY A 31 -35.50 -17.70 23.27
CA GLY A 31 -36.36 -18.52 22.40
C GLY A 31 -36.09 -18.39 20.89
N LEU A 32 -35.02 -17.70 20.51
CA LEU A 32 -34.53 -17.59 19.13
C LEU A 32 -33.15 -18.25 18.99
N ASP A 33 -32.89 -18.82 17.81
CA ASP A 33 -31.55 -19.22 17.39
C ASP A 33 -30.68 -17.99 17.09
N ASP A 34 -29.35 -18.16 17.10
CA ASP A 34 -28.37 -17.07 17.04
C ASP A 34 -28.64 -16.08 15.89
N ALA A 35 -28.88 -16.55 14.66
CA ALA A 35 -29.12 -15.66 13.52
C ALA A 35 -30.40 -14.81 13.63
N LEU A 36 -31.47 -15.35 14.20
CA LEU A 36 -32.72 -14.61 14.43
C LEU A 36 -32.56 -13.63 15.59
N LYS A 37 -31.86 -14.07 16.63
CA LYS A 37 -31.56 -13.27 17.81
C LYS A 37 -30.72 -12.04 17.44
N ASP A 38 -29.62 -12.23 16.71
CA ASP A 38 -28.73 -11.15 16.28
C ASP A 38 -29.49 -10.10 15.46
N ASN A 39 -30.37 -10.53 14.54
CA ASN A 39 -31.18 -9.60 13.75
C ASN A 39 -32.19 -8.83 14.61
N VAL A 40 -32.81 -9.46 15.61
CA VAL A 40 -33.70 -8.75 16.54
C VAL A 40 -32.92 -7.75 17.38
N GLU A 41 -31.72 -8.09 17.86
CA GLU A 41 -30.85 -7.16 18.62
C GLU A 41 -30.55 -5.89 17.81
N VAL A 42 -30.19 -6.03 16.52
CA VAL A 42 -29.93 -4.88 15.63
C VAL A 42 -31.13 -3.93 15.52
N TYR A 43 -32.36 -4.46 15.43
CA TYR A 43 -33.57 -3.65 15.35
C TYR A 43 -33.91 -2.97 16.68
N LEU A 44 -33.65 -3.64 17.81
CA LEU A 44 -33.87 -3.06 19.14
C LEU A 44 -32.84 -1.99 19.49
N ASP A 45 -31.59 -2.17 19.08
CA ASP A 45 -30.52 -1.19 19.27
C ASP A 45 -30.80 0.12 18.54
N ALA A 46 -31.53 0.07 17.42
CA ALA A 46 -31.97 1.26 16.69
C ALA A 46 -33.01 2.12 17.44
N ILE A 47 -33.57 1.62 18.55
CA ILE A 47 -34.42 2.41 19.45
C ILE A 47 -33.52 3.36 20.24
N SER A 48 -33.69 4.67 20.03
CA SER A 48 -32.90 5.70 20.71
C SER A 48 -33.02 5.64 22.23
N ASP A 49 -31.93 5.90 22.93
CA ASP A 49 -31.82 5.85 24.40
C ASP A 49 -32.90 6.69 25.12
N ASN A 50 -33.26 7.86 24.56
CA ASN A 50 -34.31 8.72 25.14
C ASN A 50 -35.71 8.09 25.15
N ASP A 51 -35.93 7.08 24.31
CA ASP A 51 -37.19 6.35 24.18
C ASP A 51 -37.16 5.02 24.96
N ARG A 52 -36.03 4.66 25.57
CA ARG A 52 -35.83 3.44 26.38
C ARG A 52 -36.32 3.65 27.82
N ARG A 53 -37.60 3.98 27.96
CA ARG A 53 -38.28 4.06 29.26
C ARG A 53 -39.33 2.97 29.36
N VAL A 54 -39.32 2.18 30.44
CA VAL A 54 -40.22 1.04 30.65
C VAL A 54 -41.66 1.50 30.89
N ASP A 55 -42.34 1.82 29.79
CA ASP A 55 -43.75 2.15 29.71
C ASP A 55 -44.43 1.39 28.55
N PHE A 56 -45.74 1.60 28.41
CA PHE A 56 -46.53 0.92 27.37
C PHE A 56 -46.05 1.25 25.94
N ARG A 57 -45.43 2.42 25.72
CA ARG A 57 -44.93 2.82 24.39
C ARG A 57 -43.68 2.03 24.05
N LEU A 58 -42.76 1.86 25.01
CA LEU A 58 -41.58 1.02 24.80
C LEU A 58 -42.00 -0.42 24.54
N GLN A 59 -42.95 -0.98 25.31
CA GLN A 59 -43.46 -2.33 25.06
C GLN A 59 -44.01 -2.48 23.64
N SER A 60 -44.85 -1.55 23.17
CA SER A 60 -45.38 -1.58 21.80
C SER A 60 -44.24 -1.51 20.79
N ARG A 61 -43.33 -0.55 20.93
CA ARG A 61 -42.24 -0.31 19.98
C ARG A 61 -41.28 -1.50 19.90
N VAL A 62 -40.88 -2.05 21.03
CA VAL A 62 -40.01 -3.23 21.10
C VAL A 62 -40.68 -4.44 20.46
N THR A 63 -41.98 -4.63 20.70
CA THR A 63 -42.75 -5.71 20.07
C THR A 63 -42.85 -5.50 18.56
N ASP A 64 -43.09 -4.26 18.11
CA ASP A 64 -43.18 -3.91 16.69
C ASP A 64 -41.84 -4.10 15.97
N GLU A 65 -40.74 -3.63 16.55
CA GLU A 65 -39.39 -3.77 15.97
C GLU A 65 -38.93 -5.22 15.94
N ALA A 66 -39.15 -5.98 17.03
CA ALA A 66 -38.87 -7.42 17.02
C ALA A 66 -39.72 -8.17 15.99
N THR A 67 -40.99 -7.78 15.81
CA THR A 67 -41.86 -8.36 14.77
C THR A 67 -41.34 -8.05 13.36
N LYS A 68 -40.95 -6.81 13.08
CA LYS A 68 -40.36 -6.42 11.78
C LYS A 68 -39.07 -7.18 11.50
N ALA A 69 -38.20 -7.31 12.50
CA ALA A 69 -36.96 -8.07 12.38
C ALA A 69 -37.21 -9.54 12.00
N LEU A 70 -38.18 -10.18 12.66
CA LEU A 70 -38.57 -11.56 12.37
C LEU A 70 -39.24 -11.69 11.00
N GLN A 71 -40.10 -10.75 10.61
CA GLN A 71 -40.73 -10.71 9.29
C GLN A 71 -39.72 -10.59 8.15
N ALA A 72 -38.65 -9.81 8.33
CA ALA A 72 -37.56 -9.70 7.36
C ALA A 72 -36.86 -11.06 7.11
N LEU A 73 -36.87 -11.94 8.10
CA LEU A 73 -36.30 -13.30 8.05
C LEU A 73 -37.37 -14.40 7.86
N GLY A 74 -38.59 -14.03 7.46
CA GLY A 74 -39.61 -14.99 7.04
C GLY A 74 -40.59 -15.42 8.12
N TYR A 75 -40.54 -14.85 9.33
CA TYR A 75 -41.40 -15.23 10.46
C TYR A 75 -42.48 -14.17 10.69
N PHE A 76 -43.70 -14.43 10.22
CA PHE A 76 -44.79 -13.45 10.16
C PHE A 76 -45.79 -13.50 11.31
N ASP A 77 -45.86 -14.63 12.03
CA ASP A 77 -46.77 -14.83 13.15
C ASP A 77 -46.01 -15.13 14.46
N PRO A 78 -45.05 -14.28 14.90
CA PRO A 78 -44.30 -14.54 16.12
C PRO A 78 -45.15 -14.27 17.38
N VAL A 79 -44.93 -15.07 18.43
CA VAL A 79 -45.52 -14.83 19.75
C VAL A 79 -44.45 -14.23 20.66
N ILE A 80 -44.60 -12.96 20.99
CA ILE A 80 -43.64 -12.20 21.80
C ILE A 80 -44.25 -11.92 23.18
N LYS A 81 -43.61 -12.43 24.23
CA LYS A 81 -43.96 -12.15 25.62
C LYS A 81 -42.95 -11.19 26.23
N PHE A 82 -43.44 -9.98 26.51
CA PHE A 82 -42.68 -8.93 27.18
C PHE A 82 -42.73 -9.12 28.71
N SER A 83 -41.57 -9.09 29.34
CA SER A 83 -41.41 -9.10 30.79
C SER A 83 -40.29 -8.16 31.20
N VAL A 84 -40.36 -7.64 32.43
CA VAL A 84 -39.33 -6.76 32.97
C VAL A 84 -38.72 -7.44 34.19
N GLU A 85 -37.41 -7.67 34.14
CA GLU A 85 -36.59 -8.18 35.23
C GLU A 85 -35.70 -7.04 35.76
N ASP A 86 -35.22 -7.17 36.99
CA ASP A 86 -34.23 -6.25 37.60
C ASP A 86 -34.56 -4.75 37.54
N LYS A 87 -35.85 -4.39 37.57
CA LYS A 87 -36.32 -3.00 37.51
C LYS A 87 -35.90 -2.21 38.76
N LYS A 88 -34.89 -1.35 38.62
CA LYS A 88 -34.48 -0.37 39.64
C LYS A 88 -35.18 0.99 39.44
N SER A 89 -35.46 1.36 38.19
CA SER A 89 -36.27 2.54 37.83
C SER A 89 -36.94 2.35 36.46
N ASP A 90 -37.76 3.30 36.02
CA ASP A 90 -38.34 3.26 34.66
C ASP A 90 -37.29 3.43 33.54
N THR A 91 -36.06 3.83 33.89
CA THR A 91 -34.94 4.00 32.96
C THR A 91 -33.77 3.07 33.29
N ASP A 92 -33.91 2.16 34.26
CA ASP A 92 -32.87 1.19 34.69
C ASP A 92 -33.56 -0.14 34.98
N ALA A 93 -33.62 -0.99 33.96
CA ALA A 93 -34.31 -2.28 34.00
C ALA A 93 -33.83 -3.21 32.87
N THR A 94 -34.02 -4.51 33.05
CA THR A 94 -33.78 -5.50 32.00
C THR A 94 -35.12 -5.90 31.38
N VAL A 95 -35.33 -5.57 30.11
CA VAL A 95 -36.48 -6.03 29.33
C VAL A 95 -36.18 -7.41 28.76
N VAL A 96 -36.95 -8.41 29.17
CA VAL A 96 -36.83 -9.78 28.67
C VAL A 96 -37.94 -10.07 27.67
N LEU A 97 -37.54 -10.40 26.44
CA LEU A 97 -38.42 -10.84 25.36
C LEU A 97 -38.31 -12.35 25.22
N ASN A 98 -39.36 -13.07 25.62
CA ASN A 98 -39.49 -14.48 25.31
C ASN A 98 -40.26 -14.61 23.99
N ILE A 99 -39.54 -14.97 22.93
CA ILE A 99 -40.05 -14.99 21.57
C ILE A 99 -40.15 -16.44 21.11
N ASP A 100 -41.33 -16.82 20.64
CA ASP A 100 -41.51 -17.98 19.77
C ASP A 100 -41.67 -17.45 18.34
N PRO A 101 -40.72 -17.73 17.43
CA PRO A 101 -40.76 -17.18 16.07
C PRO A 101 -41.90 -17.77 15.25
N GLY A 102 -42.48 -18.90 15.67
CA GLY A 102 -43.53 -19.59 14.93
C GLY A 102 -43.00 -20.30 13.68
N LYS A 103 -43.91 -20.64 12.76
CA LYS A 103 -43.55 -21.32 11.51
C LYS A 103 -43.00 -20.30 10.50
N PRO A 104 -41.87 -20.59 9.83
CA PRO A 104 -41.37 -19.72 8.78
C PRO A 104 -42.25 -19.80 7.53
N VAL A 105 -42.30 -18.69 6.81
CA VAL A 105 -42.74 -18.65 5.42
C VAL A 105 -41.68 -19.28 4.54
N ILE A 106 -42.08 -20.24 3.72
CA ILE A 106 -41.19 -20.96 2.79
C ILE A 106 -41.40 -20.47 1.36
N ILE A 107 -40.31 -20.30 0.63
CA ILE A 107 -40.33 -19.95 -0.79
C ILE A 107 -40.92 -21.12 -1.57
N SER A 108 -42.12 -20.95 -2.10
CA SER A 108 -42.87 -21.99 -2.81
C SER A 108 -42.64 -21.96 -4.32
N ASP A 109 -42.29 -20.80 -4.86
CA ASP A 109 -42.00 -20.61 -6.27
C ASP A 109 -41.02 -19.46 -6.50
N VAL A 110 -40.14 -19.65 -7.48
CA VAL A 110 -39.11 -18.67 -7.89
C VAL A 110 -39.15 -18.56 -9.40
N ASP A 111 -39.71 -17.46 -9.90
CA ASP A 111 -39.77 -17.15 -11.33
C ASP A 111 -38.88 -15.94 -11.61
N VAL A 112 -37.61 -16.24 -11.88
CA VAL A 112 -36.61 -15.27 -12.31
C VAL A 112 -36.37 -15.46 -13.80
N LYS A 113 -36.75 -14.46 -14.61
CA LYS A 113 -36.60 -14.47 -16.07
C LYS A 113 -35.69 -13.34 -16.51
N LEU A 114 -34.70 -13.68 -17.31
CA LEU A 114 -33.86 -12.72 -18.01
C LEU A 114 -34.31 -12.67 -19.47
N ILE A 115 -34.57 -11.46 -19.95
CA ILE A 115 -34.98 -11.16 -21.33
C ILE A 115 -33.88 -10.26 -21.95
N GLY A 116 -33.75 -10.30 -23.28
CA GLY A 116 -32.70 -9.59 -24.00
C GLY A 116 -31.33 -10.28 -23.90
N GLY A 117 -30.25 -9.49 -24.03
CA GLY A 117 -28.89 -10.02 -24.09
C GLY A 117 -28.39 -10.68 -22.80
N ALA A 118 -28.95 -10.32 -21.64
CA ALA A 118 -28.61 -10.93 -20.34
C ALA A 118 -28.98 -12.42 -20.26
N ALA A 119 -29.96 -12.89 -21.05
CA ALA A 119 -30.35 -14.30 -21.06
C ALA A 119 -29.20 -15.22 -21.50
N THR A 120 -28.33 -14.74 -22.38
CA THR A 120 -27.17 -15.48 -22.88
C THR A 120 -25.86 -15.14 -22.18
N ASP A 121 -25.81 -14.05 -21.40
CA ASP A 121 -24.60 -13.58 -20.74
C ASP A 121 -24.17 -14.51 -19.60
N PRO A 122 -22.95 -15.09 -19.64
CA PRO A 122 -22.46 -15.98 -18.59
C PRO A 122 -22.42 -15.35 -17.20
N ALA A 123 -22.15 -14.05 -17.07
CA ALA A 123 -22.05 -13.38 -15.78
C ALA A 123 -23.40 -13.36 -15.05
N PHE A 124 -24.50 -13.17 -15.80
CA PHE A 124 -25.85 -13.25 -15.24
C PHE A 124 -26.20 -14.68 -14.83
N LYS A 125 -25.80 -15.68 -15.62
CA LYS A 125 -25.98 -17.10 -15.25
C LYS A 125 -25.27 -17.43 -13.93
N THR A 126 -24.03 -16.97 -13.77
CA THR A 126 -23.28 -17.15 -12.50
C THR A 126 -23.97 -16.42 -11.35
N LEU A 127 -24.45 -15.19 -11.55
CA LEU A 127 -25.18 -14.45 -10.52
C LEU A 127 -26.46 -15.18 -10.07
N LEU A 128 -27.22 -15.76 -11.01
CA LEU A 128 -28.45 -16.47 -10.68
C LEU A 128 -28.22 -17.77 -9.88
N GLN A 129 -27.00 -18.28 -9.80
CA GLN A 129 -26.67 -19.42 -8.92
C GLN A 129 -26.75 -19.05 -7.44
N THR A 130 -26.71 -17.75 -7.09
CA THR A 130 -26.87 -17.26 -5.71
C THR A 130 -28.30 -16.84 -5.40
N ALA A 131 -29.26 -17.04 -6.31
CA ALA A 131 -30.65 -16.69 -6.08
C ALA A 131 -31.29 -17.62 -5.03
N PRO A 132 -32.25 -17.13 -4.22
CA PRO A 132 -33.03 -17.97 -3.32
C PRO A 132 -33.72 -19.10 -4.10
N MET A 133 -33.77 -20.29 -3.50
CA MET A 133 -34.35 -21.48 -4.11
C MET A 133 -35.70 -21.83 -3.50
N LYS A 134 -36.48 -22.61 -4.25
CA LYS A 134 -37.71 -23.20 -3.72
C LYS A 134 -37.38 -24.12 -2.54
N GLY A 135 -38.07 -23.93 -1.43
CA GLY A 135 -37.85 -24.67 -0.19
C GLY A 135 -37.09 -23.88 0.88
N ASP A 136 -36.43 -22.78 0.52
CA ASP A 136 -35.74 -21.93 1.47
C ASP A 136 -36.73 -21.16 2.37
N VAL A 137 -36.30 -20.82 3.59
CA VAL A 137 -37.00 -19.84 4.41
C VAL A 137 -36.90 -18.48 3.75
N LEU A 138 -38.02 -17.75 3.68
CA LEU A 138 -38.03 -16.41 3.09
C LEU A 138 -37.06 -15.49 3.83
N ASN A 139 -36.16 -14.86 3.09
CA ASN A 139 -35.34 -13.75 3.57
C ASN A 139 -35.50 -12.56 2.62
N GLN A 140 -36.09 -11.45 3.10
CA GLN A 140 -36.34 -10.27 2.28
C GLN A 140 -35.04 -9.61 1.80
N GLY A 141 -34.01 -9.60 2.66
CA GLY A 141 -32.69 -9.08 2.32
C GLY A 141 -32.04 -9.82 1.15
N GLN A 142 -32.21 -11.14 1.06
CA GLN A 142 -31.70 -11.92 -0.09
C GLN A 142 -32.44 -11.59 -1.39
N TYR A 143 -33.75 -11.35 -1.34
CA TYR A 143 -34.52 -10.90 -2.50
C TYR A 143 -34.05 -9.52 -2.99
N ASP A 144 -33.91 -8.55 -2.09
CA ASP A 144 -33.47 -7.20 -2.44
C ASP A 144 -32.00 -7.18 -2.92
N ALA A 145 -31.15 -8.02 -2.32
CA ALA A 145 -29.76 -8.20 -2.75
C ALA A 145 -29.67 -8.81 -4.16
N LEU A 146 -30.46 -9.84 -4.47
CA LEU A 146 -30.53 -10.43 -5.81
C LEU A 146 -30.99 -9.37 -6.83
N LYS A 147 -32.10 -8.69 -6.54
CA LYS A 147 -32.67 -7.65 -7.41
C LYS A 147 -31.64 -6.55 -7.72
N SER A 148 -30.97 -6.04 -6.69
CA SER A 148 -29.96 -4.99 -6.81
C SER A 148 -28.71 -5.49 -7.54
N SER A 149 -28.31 -6.75 -7.34
CA SER A 149 -27.15 -7.35 -7.99
C SER A 149 -27.36 -7.52 -9.50
N ILE A 150 -28.56 -7.93 -9.93
CA ILE A 150 -28.93 -8.04 -11.35
C ILE A 150 -28.84 -6.67 -12.02
N GLN A 151 -29.44 -5.64 -11.41
CA GLN A 151 -29.43 -4.27 -11.94
C GLN A 151 -28.01 -3.67 -11.96
N SER A 152 -27.23 -3.88 -10.91
CA SER A 152 -25.83 -3.44 -10.85
C SER A 152 -24.96 -4.14 -11.89
N LEU A 153 -25.19 -5.44 -12.14
CA LEU A 153 -24.48 -6.18 -13.17
C LEU A 153 -24.82 -5.67 -14.58
N ALA A 154 -26.09 -5.32 -14.83
CA ALA A 154 -26.54 -4.73 -16.07
C ALA A 154 -25.79 -3.42 -16.38
N VAL A 155 -25.78 -2.48 -15.42
CA VAL A 155 -25.06 -1.20 -15.56
C VAL A 155 -23.56 -1.41 -15.80
N ARG A 156 -22.91 -2.27 -15.01
CA ARG A 156 -21.46 -2.54 -15.16
C ARG A 156 -21.10 -3.09 -16.54
N ARG A 157 -22.01 -3.85 -17.16
CA ARG A 157 -21.79 -4.51 -18.46
C ARG A 157 -22.40 -3.74 -19.63
N GLY A 158 -22.96 -2.56 -19.40
CA GLY A 158 -23.48 -1.69 -20.46
C GLY A 158 -24.83 -2.12 -21.01
N TYR A 159 -25.68 -2.72 -20.19
CA TYR A 159 -27.11 -2.89 -20.49
C TYR A 159 -27.87 -1.66 -19.96
N PHE A 160 -27.73 -0.53 -20.66
CA PHE A 160 -28.24 0.77 -20.17
C PHE A 160 -29.76 0.91 -20.29
N ASP A 161 -30.38 0.16 -21.19
CA ASP A 161 -31.84 0.11 -21.38
C ASP A 161 -32.53 -0.90 -20.45
N ALA A 162 -31.80 -1.45 -19.49
CA ALA A 162 -32.29 -2.56 -18.68
C ALA A 162 -33.32 -2.12 -17.63
N GLU A 163 -34.43 -2.84 -17.56
CA GLU A 163 -35.51 -2.56 -16.62
C GLU A 163 -36.18 -3.85 -16.08
N TYR A 164 -36.83 -3.71 -14.92
CA TYR A 164 -37.71 -4.76 -14.41
C TYR A 164 -39.11 -4.61 -14.99
N THR A 165 -39.50 -5.53 -15.87
CA THR A 165 -40.89 -5.62 -16.36
C THR A 165 -41.82 -6.22 -15.29
N LEU A 166 -41.27 -7.01 -14.36
CA LEU A 166 -41.96 -7.48 -13.15
C LEU A 166 -40.97 -7.61 -12.00
N ALA A 167 -41.26 -7.00 -10.85
CA ALA A 167 -40.50 -7.19 -9.63
C ALA A 167 -41.43 -7.23 -8.41
N LYS A 168 -41.81 -8.45 -7.99
CA LYS A 168 -42.71 -8.68 -6.85
C LYS A 168 -42.21 -9.78 -5.94
N LEU A 169 -42.32 -9.52 -4.64
CA LEU A 169 -42.25 -10.53 -3.59
C LEU A 169 -43.65 -10.65 -3.00
N GLU A 170 -44.34 -11.75 -3.31
CA GLU A 170 -45.70 -12.00 -2.83
C GLU A 170 -45.62 -12.93 -1.62
N VAL A 171 -46.07 -12.44 -0.47
CA VAL A 171 -46.04 -13.20 0.79
C VAL A 171 -47.47 -13.52 1.22
N ALA A 172 -47.74 -14.80 1.48
CA ALA A 172 -49.00 -15.29 2.01
C ALA A 172 -48.78 -15.91 3.41
N PRO A 173 -48.80 -15.09 4.49
CA PRO A 173 -48.51 -15.56 5.85
C PRO A 173 -49.40 -16.72 6.29
N GLY A 174 -50.72 -16.63 6.03
CA GLY A 174 -51.67 -17.69 6.39
C GLY A 174 -51.42 -19.04 5.71
N LEU A 175 -50.70 -19.06 4.58
CA LEU A 175 -50.28 -20.29 3.91
C LEU A 175 -48.84 -20.70 4.25
N HIS A 176 -48.07 -19.83 4.93
CA HIS A 176 -46.63 -19.95 5.13
C HIS A 176 -45.86 -20.07 3.81
N GLN A 177 -46.29 -19.33 2.80
CA GLN A 177 -45.73 -19.39 1.45
C GLN A 177 -45.30 -18.02 0.93
N ALA A 178 -44.20 -17.98 0.20
CA ALA A 178 -43.74 -16.82 -0.56
C ALA A 178 -43.48 -17.18 -2.02
N PHE A 179 -43.69 -16.20 -2.90
CA PHE A 179 -43.49 -16.32 -4.35
C PHE A 179 -42.62 -15.16 -4.83
N ILE A 180 -41.49 -15.49 -5.44
CA ILE A 180 -40.56 -14.51 -6.02
C ILE A 180 -40.82 -14.40 -7.51
N ARG A 181 -41.12 -13.19 -8.00
CA ARG A 181 -41.32 -12.88 -9.43
C ARG A 181 -40.39 -11.74 -9.85
N LEU A 182 -39.33 -12.07 -10.59
CA LEU A 182 -38.37 -11.09 -11.13
C LEU A 182 -38.23 -11.32 -12.63
N HIS A 183 -38.86 -10.49 -13.45
CA HIS A 183 -38.66 -10.47 -14.90
C HIS A 183 -37.85 -9.23 -15.24
N PHE A 184 -36.65 -9.44 -15.76
CA PHE A 184 -35.68 -8.40 -16.05
C PHE A 184 -35.40 -8.40 -17.55
N ASP A 185 -35.80 -7.33 -18.23
CA ASP A 185 -35.44 -7.10 -19.63
C ASP A 185 -34.19 -6.24 -19.69
N SER A 186 -33.13 -6.81 -20.25
CA SER A 186 -31.84 -6.15 -20.33
C SER A 186 -31.64 -5.33 -21.59
N GLY A 187 -32.52 -5.48 -22.60
CA GLY A 187 -32.26 -4.94 -23.93
C GLY A 187 -30.99 -5.54 -24.57
N ALA A 188 -30.34 -4.76 -25.43
CA ALA A 188 -29.06 -5.12 -26.03
C ALA A 188 -27.89 -4.67 -25.15
N ARG A 189 -26.75 -5.34 -25.28
CA ARG A 189 -25.51 -4.89 -24.63
C ARG A 189 -24.87 -3.83 -25.52
N TYR A 190 -24.59 -2.66 -24.95
CA TYR A 190 -23.84 -1.63 -25.66
C TYR A 190 -22.37 -2.02 -25.82
N HIS A 191 -21.75 -1.45 -26.85
CA HIS A 191 -20.34 -1.62 -27.16
C HIS A 191 -19.60 -0.29 -26.97
N PHE A 192 -18.29 -0.36 -26.79
CA PHE A 192 -17.45 0.83 -26.78
C PHE A 192 -17.53 1.54 -28.13
N GLY A 193 -17.81 2.83 -28.11
CA GLY A 193 -17.75 3.73 -29.25
C GLY A 193 -16.37 4.39 -29.39
N PRO A 194 -16.28 5.50 -30.15
CA PRO A 194 -15.03 6.23 -30.30
C PRO A 194 -14.62 6.88 -28.97
N THR A 195 -13.31 6.91 -28.73
CA THR A 195 -12.73 7.62 -27.57
C THR A 195 -12.29 9.02 -28.00
N ILE A 196 -12.69 10.03 -27.24
CA ILE A 196 -12.42 11.43 -27.53
C ILE A 196 -11.60 12.01 -26.38
N TYR A 197 -10.42 12.54 -26.71
CA TYR A 197 -9.52 13.16 -25.74
C TYR A 197 -9.73 14.66 -25.67
N HIS A 198 -9.70 15.19 -24.45
CA HIS A 198 -9.77 16.63 -24.18
C HIS A 198 -8.54 17.08 -23.39
N ASN A 199 -7.93 18.19 -23.86
CA ASN A 199 -6.84 18.89 -23.16
C ASN A 199 -5.58 18.05 -22.89
N SER A 200 -5.25 17.11 -23.78
CA SER A 200 -4.00 16.36 -23.72
C SER A 200 -2.83 17.14 -24.32
N GLN A 201 -1.71 17.19 -23.60
CA GLN A 201 -0.40 17.60 -24.11
C GLN A 201 0.42 16.44 -24.71
N ILE A 202 -0.07 15.20 -24.56
CA ILE A 202 0.56 13.96 -25.04
C ILE A 202 -0.18 13.49 -26.28
N ASN A 203 0.54 12.94 -27.25
CA ASN A 203 -0.05 12.41 -28.47
C ASN A 203 -1.02 11.25 -28.15
N GLU A 204 -2.13 11.18 -28.89
CA GLU A 204 -3.19 10.18 -28.68
C GLU A 204 -2.70 8.74 -28.87
N ASP A 205 -1.77 8.48 -29.79
CA ASP A 205 -1.19 7.14 -30.01
C ASP A 205 -0.57 6.55 -28.73
N ARG A 206 -0.04 7.41 -27.85
CA ARG A 206 0.51 7.03 -26.55
C ARG A 206 -0.55 6.80 -25.48
N LEU A 207 -1.70 7.45 -25.62
CA LEU A 207 -2.83 7.25 -24.73
C LEU A 207 -3.55 5.96 -25.11
N ASP A 208 -3.78 5.75 -26.41
CA ASP A 208 -4.41 4.56 -26.97
C ASP A 208 -3.66 3.27 -26.59
N SER A 209 -2.33 3.30 -26.54
CA SER A 209 -1.52 2.14 -26.15
C SER A 209 -1.79 1.64 -24.71
N MET A 210 -2.47 2.44 -23.88
CA MET A 210 -2.84 2.08 -22.51
C MET A 210 -4.29 1.58 -22.39
N MET A 211 -5.07 1.61 -23.47
CA MET A 211 -6.45 1.13 -23.45
C MET A 211 -6.52 -0.37 -23.24
N THR A 212 -7.49 -0.81 -22.44
CA THR A 212 -7.79 -2.24 -22.24
C THR A 212 -8.98 -2.72 -23.08
N TYR A 213 -9.54 -1.83 -23.91
CA TYR A 213 -10.67 -2.08 -24.79
C TYR A 213 -10.40 -1.46 -26.17
N LYS A 214 -11.16 -1.91 -27.18
CA LYS A 214 -11.18 -1.33 -28.52
C LYS A 214 -12.60 -0.90 -28.87
N GLU A 215 -12.72 0.02 -29.83
CA GLU A 215 -14.02 0.35 -30.40
C GLU A 215 -14.71 -0.92 -30.94
N GLY A 216 -15.97 -1.09 -30.58
CA GLY A 216 -16.78 -2.25 -30.91
C GLY A 216 -16.71 -3.40 -29.91
N ASP A 217 -15.80 -3.37 -28.93
CA ASP A 217 -15.79 -4.36 -27.85
C ASP A 217 -17.03 -4.19 -26.94
N PRO A 218 -17.59 -5.27 -26.35
CA PRO A 218 -18.71 -5.15 -25.43
C PRO A 218 -18.37 -4.29 -24.21
N TYR A 219 -19.21 -3.30 -23.90
CA TYR A 219 -18.93 -2.32 -22.85
C TYR A 219 -18.72 -3.00 -21.49
N LEU A 220 -17.70 -2.56 -20.75
CA LEU A 220 -17.46 -3.01 -19.39
C LEU A 220 -16.80 -1.88 -18.57
N VAL A 221 -17.47 -1.46 -17.49
CA VAL A 221 -17.00 -0.30 -16.70
C VAL A 221 -15.61 -0.52 -16.07
N SER A 222 -15.21 -1.77 -15.81
CA SER A 222 -13.88 -2.05 -15.25
C SER A 222 -12.76 -1.71 -16.22
N ASP A 223 -13.01 -1.74 -17.54
CA ASP A 223 -12.03 -1.38 -18.55
C ASP A 223 -11.79 0.14 -18.58
N LEU A 224 -12.84 0.94 -18.36
CA LEU A 224 -12.71 2.39 -18.16
C LEU A 224 -11.90 2.71 -16.89
N GLY A 225 -12.19 2.00 -15.79
CA GLY A 225 -11.43 2.15 -14.55
C GLY A 225 -9.96 1.78 -14.71
N ALA A 226 -9.66 0.69 -15.43
CA ALA A 226 -8.29 0.28 -15.74
C ALA A 226 -7.56 1.30 -16.61
N PHE A 227 -8.24 1.87 -17.60
CA PHE A 227 -7.67 2.91 -18.46
C PHE A 227 -7.41 4.21 -17.69
N ASN A 228 -8.36 4.64 -16.84
CA ASN A 228 -8.20 5.80 -15.95
C ASN A 228 -6.99 5.64 -15.03
N GLN A 229 -6.84 4.46 -14.42
CA GLN A 229 -5.69 4.14 -13.57
C GLN A 229 -4.38 4.14 -14.35
N SER A 230 -4.38 3.60 -15.58
CA SER A 230 -3.21 3.55 -16.45
C SER A 230 -2.72 4.94 -16.82
N LEU A 231 -3.62 5.82 -17.26
CA LEU A 231 -3.34 7.24 -17.52
C LEU A 231 -2.79 7.95 -16.28
N SER A 232 -3.41 7.74 -15.12
CA SER A 232 -2.97 8.33 -13.84
C SER A 232 -1.55 7.87 -13.45
N ASN A 233 -1.23 6.59 -13.67
CA ASN A 233 0.07 6.00 -13.32
C ASN A 233 1.24 6.54 -14.16
N THR A 234 0.98 7.17 -15.31
CA THR A 234 2.03 7.81 -16.12
C THR A 234 2.63 9.03 -15.41
N GLY A 235 1.84 9.71 -14.57
CA GLY A 235 2.18 11.01 -14.00
C GLY A 235 2.20 12.16 -15.01
N TRP A 236 1.77 11.94 -16.26
CA TRP A 236 1.66 13.00 -17.28
C TRP A 236 0.57 14.00 -16.96
N PHE A 237 -0.45 13.59 -16.20
CA PHE A 237 -1.64 14.38 -15.90
C PHE A 237 -1.78 14.58 -14.39
N SER A 238 -2.25 15.76 -13.98
CA SER A 238 -2.62 16.05 -12.58
C SER A 238 -4.04 15.60 -12.27
N SER A 239 -4.90 15.49 -13.28
CA SER A 239 -6.26 14.96 -13.19
C SER A 239 -6.57 14.13 -14.45
N VAL A 240 -7.27 13.02 -14.25
CA VAL A 240 -7.74 12.12 -15.30
C VAL A 240 -9.18 11.74 -14.97
N LEU A 241 -10.06 11.88 -15.96
CA LEU A 241 -11.45 11.47 -15.87
C LEU A 241 -11.82 10.75 -17.18
N VAL A 242 -12.19 9.47 -17.06
CA VAL A 242 -12.64 8.63 -18.17
C VAL A 242 -14.11 8.28 -17.93
N GLU A 243 -14.99 8.77 -18.80
CA GLU A 243 -16.44 8.65 -18.62
C GLU A 243 -17.14 8.18 -19.89
N ALA A 244 -18.23 7.45 -19.69
CA ALA A 244 -19.14 7.05 -20.76
C ALA A 244 -20.11 8.19 -21.09
N GLY A 245 -20.16 8.60 -22.36
CA GLY A 245 -21.11 9.60 -22.86
C GLY A 245 -22.50 9.01 -23.05
N LEU A 246 -23.25 8.84 -21.95
CA LEU A 246 -24.60 8.25 -21.99
C LEU A 246 -25.68 9.17 -22.59
N ASP A 247 -25.34 10.44 -22.85
CA ASP A 247 -26.27 11.42 -23.43
C ASP A 247 -26.37 11.33 -24.97
N ASP A 248 -25.42 10.65 -25.65
CA ASP A 248 -25.39 10.48 -27.11
C ASP A 248 -25.18 8.99 -27.47
N LEU A 249 -26.09 8.15 -26.99
CA LEU A 249 -26.15 6.73 -27.35
C LEU A 249 -26.66 6.60 -28.80
N ARG A 250 -25.78 6.20 -29.71
CA ARG A 250 -26.14 5.92 -31.12
C ARG A 250 -25.67 4.53 -31.51
N ASP A 251 -26.49 3.82 -32.27
CA ASP A 251 -26.16 2.53 -32.88
C ASP A 251 -25.59 1.48 -31.90
N ASP A 252 -26.15 1.41 -30.68
CA ASP A 252 -25.70 0.53 -29.58
C ASP A 252 -24.22 0.73 -29.20
N ARG A 253 -23.66 1.93 -29.44
CA ARG A 253 -22.30 2.32 -29.08
C ARG A 253 -22.28 3.49 -28.11
N VAL A 254 -21.33 3.44 -27.18
CA VAL A 254 -21.16 4.45 -26.13
C VAL A 254 -19.86 5.19 -26.37
N PRO A 255 -19.91 6.48 -26.78
CA PRO A 255 -18.69 7.27 -26.91
C PRO A 255 -18.02 7.43 -25.55
N ILE A 256 -16.68 7.39 -25.52
CA ILE A 256 -15.90 7.55 -24.29
C ILE A 256 -15.23 8.92 -24.30
N SER A 257 -15.49 9.73 -23.28
CA SER A 257 -14.85 11.02 -23.09
C SER A 257 -13.70 10.90 -22.09
N VAL A 258 -12.53 11.39 -22.48
CA VAL A 258 -11.32 11.37 -21.66
C VAL A 258 -10.89 12.81 -21.42
N SER A 259 -11.22 13.32 -20.23
CA SER A 259 -10.85 14.67 -19.80
C SER A 259 -9.54 14.63 -19.00
N LEU A 260 -8.56 15.39 -19.47
CA LEU A 260 -7.21 15.38 -18.93
C LEU A 260 -6.79 16.78 -18.50
N GLU A 261 -6.02 16.87 -17.42
CA GLU A 261 -5.33 18.10 -17.03
C GLU A 261 -3.82 17.85 -16.99
N PRO A 262 -3.00 18.56 -17.79
CA PRO A 262 -1.55 18.37 -17.78
C PRO A 262 -0.94 18.51 -16.38
N ALA A 263 -0.02 17.61 -16.02
CA ALA A 263 0.74 17.77 -14.78
C ALA A 263 1.66 19.01 -14.87
N PRO A 264 1.97 19.68 -13.75
CA PRO A 264 2.97 20.74 -13.74
C PRO A 264 4.30 20.27 -14.35
N ARG A 265 4.83 21.06 -15.31
CA ARG A 265 6.06 20.72 -16.05
C ARG A 265 7.33 20.62 -15.20
N ASN A 266 7.33 21.22 -14.02
CA ASN A 266 8.45 21.23 -13.09
C ASN A 266 7.91 20.92 -11.70
N GLN A 267 8.41 19.85 -11.11
CA GLN A 267 8.12 19.43 -9.75
C GLN A 267 9.45 19.41 -9.00
N PHE A 268 9.48 20.02 -7.83
CA PHE A 268 10.66 20.07 -6.99
C PHE A 268 10.39 19.32 -5.69
N GLU A 269 11.27 18.40 -5.34
CA GLU A 269 11.25 17.66 -4.09
C GLU A 269 12.52 18.02 -3.31
N THR A 270 12.40 18.13 -1.99
CA THR A 270 13.55 18.43 -1.12
C THR A 270 13.55 17.48 0.07
N GLY A 271 14.70 16.87 0.32
CA GLY A 271 14.95 16.03 1.49
C GLY A 271 16.08 16.62 2.33
N ILE A 272 15.95 16.53 3.65
CA ILE A 272 16.99 16.93 4.59
C ILE A 272 17.29 15.78 5.54
N GLY A 273 18.56 15.63 5.90
CA GLY A 273 19.01 14.66 6.89
C GLY A 273 20.18 15.20 7.67
N TYR A 274 20.50 14.53 8.77
CA TYR A 274 21.68 14.83 9.56
C TYR A 274 22.20 13.53 10.19
N SER A 275 23.51 13.37 10.27
CA SER A 275 24.10 12.37 11.16
C SER A 275 25.41 12.89 11.72
N THR A 276 25.87 12.29 12.82
CA THR A 276 27.11 12.70 13.50
C THR A 276 28.36 12.55 12.63
N ASP A 277 28.36 11.58 11.72
CA ASP A 277 29.46 11.23 10.81
C ASP A 277 29.44 12.02 9.49
N THR A 278 28.29 12.10 8.81
CA THR A 278 28.17 12.77 7.50
C THR A 278 27.80 14.25 7.59
N GLY A 279 27.39 14.71 8.79
CA GLY A 279 26.88 16.06 9.01
C GLY A 279 25.51 16.28 8.36
N PRO A 280 25.14 17.54 8.06
CA PRO A 280 23.90 17.84 7.35
C PRO A 280 23.97 17.34 5.90
N ARG A 281 22.86 16.76 5.43
CA ARG A 281 22.68 16.33 4.04
C ARG A 281 21.42 16.93 3.45
N VAL A 282 21.51 17.35 2.20
CA VAL A 282 20.40 17.95 1.45
C VAL A 282 20.25 17.19 0.13
N LYS A 283 19.02 16.84 -0.20
CA LYS A 283 18.64 16.30 -1.51
C LYS A 283 17.67 17.25 -2.19
N ILE A 284 17.90 17.59 -3.44
CA ILE A 284 16.99 18.37 -4.29
C ILE A 284 16.70 17.55 -5.54
N GLY A 285 15.44 17.16 -5.74
CA GLY A 285 14.97 16.49 -6.95
C GLY A 285 14.21 17.47 -7.83
N TRP A 286 14.59 17.60 -9.10
CA TRP A 286 13.85 18.33 -10.12
C TRP A 286 13.30 17.35 -11.15
N ARG A 287 11.98 17.17 -11.11
CA ARG A 287 11.26 16.25 -11.98
C ARG A 287 10.44 17.01 -13.02
N LYS A 288 10.58 16.60 -14.27
CA LYS A 288 9.73 16.98 -15.40
C LYS A 288 8.96 15.72 -15.84
N PRO A 289 7.74 15.49 -15.33
CA PRO A 289 7.01 14.25 -15.58
C PRO A 289 6.69 14.03 -17.07
N TRP A 290 6.64 15.11 -17.85
CA TRP A 290 6.61 15.10 -19.30
C TRP A 290 7.50 16.24 -19.83
N PHE A 291 8.27 15.94 -20.87
CA PHE A 291 9.24 16.83 -21.51
C PHE A 291 8.78 17.25 -22.91
N ASN A 292 8.07 16.36 -23.61
CA ASN A 292 7.51 16.57 -24.94
C ASN A 292 6.20 15.77 -25.09
N SER A 293 5.53 15.91 -26.24
CA SER A 293 4.25 15.25 -26.50
C SER A 293 4.36 13.72 -26.68
N ARG A 294 5.56 13.15 -26.71
CA ARG A 294 5.78 11.69 -26.74
C ARG A 294 5.86 11.07 -25.34
N GLY A 295 5.65 11.86 -24.28
CA GLY A 295 5.65 11.36 -22.90
C GLY A 295 7.05 11.12 -22.30
N HIS A 296 8.11 11.60 -22.96
CA HIS A 296 9.47 11.54 -22.38
C HIS A 296 9.52 12.31 -21.07
N SER A 297 10.40 11.93 -20.14
CA SER A 297 10.54 12.64 -18.86
C SER A 297 12.01 12.87 -18.50
N LEU A 298 12.26 13.87 -17.67
CA LEU A 298 13.57 14.21 -17.14
C LEU A 298 13.50 14.25 -15.62
N ASN A 299 14.46 13.66 -14.96
CA ASN A 299 14.64 13.73 -13.52
C ASN A 299 16.09 14.08 -13.21
N THR A 300 16.31 15.14 -12.43
CA THR A 300 17.63 15.58 -12.00
C THR A 300 17.69 15.61 -10.48
N ASP A 301 18.57 14.81 -9.89
CA ASP A 301 18.78 14.74 -8.45
C ASP A 301 20.14 15.35 -8.10
N LEU A 302 20.13 16.29 -7.15
CA LEU A 302 21.32 16.82 -6.50
C LEU A 302 21.32 16.32 -5.04
N TYR A 303 22.41 15.68 -4.62
CA TYR A 303 22.64 15.33 -3.22
C TYR A 303 23.95 15.96 -2.75
N VAL A 304 23.92 16.58 -1.58
CA VAL A 304 25.08 17.25 -0.98
C VAL A 304 25.14 16.90 0.49
N SER A 305 26.26 16.32 0.92
CA SER A 305 26.70 16.19 2.30
C SER A 305 28.15 16.64 2.41
N LYS A 306 28.72 16.64 3.63
CA LYS A 306 30.14 16.96 3.82
C LYS A 306 31.06 15.99 3.03
N PRO A 307 30.94 14.65 3.17
CA PRO A 307 31.82 13.74 2.46
C PRO A 307 31.47 13.53 0.98
N LYS A 308 30.21 13.71 0.58
CA LYS A 308 29.73 13.26 -0.74
C LYS A 308 28.83 14.28 -1.41
N GLN A 309 29.11 14.53 -2.69
CA GLN A 309 28.26 15.35 -3.55
C GLN A 309 27.96 14.60 -4.85
N THR A 310 26.69 14.51 -5.22
CA THR A 310 26.28 13.87 -6.48
C THR A 310 25.31 14.74 -7.26
N LEU A 311 25.45 14.74 -8.58
CA LEU A 311 24.49 15.29 -9.51
C LEU A 311 24.16 14.22 -10.54
N GLU A 312 22.91 13.78 -10.58
CA GLU A 312 22.44 12.76 -11.50
C GLU A 312 21.31 13.32 -12.36
N SER A 313 21.32 13.04 -13.66
CA SER A 313 20.24 13.37 -14.57
C SER A 313 19.84 12.14 -15.38
N THR A 314 18.57 11.77 -15.27
CA THR A 314 17.96 10.63 -15.94
C THR A 314 16.89 11.10 -16.93
N TYR A 315 17.07 10.76 -18.20
CA TYR A 315 16.09 10.98 -19.27
C TYR A 315 15.40 9.66 -19.63
N LYS A 316 14.06 9.62 -19.55
CA LYS A 316 13.25 8.43 -19.84
C LYS A 316 12.48 8.59 -21.15
N ILE A 317 12.51 7.54 -21.97
CA ILE A 317 11.87 7.47 -23.28
C ILE A 317 10.90 6.27 -23.31
N PRO A 318 9.60 6.49 -23.08
CA PRO A 318 8.59 5.45 -23.24
C PRO A 318 8.53 4.90 -24.68
N LEU A 319 8.31 3.60 -24.81
CA LEU A 319 8.12 2.92 -26.09
C LEU A 319 6.62 2.71 -26.37
N GLU A 320 6.27 1.75 -27.22
CA GLU A 320 4.90 1.49 -27.64
C GLU A 320 4.02 1.07 -26.45
N ASP A 321 4.43 0.07 -25.66
CA ASP A 321 3.83 -0.15 -24.33
C ASP A 321 4.42 0.85 -23.32
N VAL A 322 3.83 2.04 -23.29
CA VAL A 322 4.31 3.18 -22.49
C VAL A 322 4.41 2.90 -20.99
N LEU A 323 3.66 1.91 -20.48
CA LEU A 323 3.64 1.55 -19.06
C LEU A 323 4.72 0.52 -18.71
N ARG A 324 5.05 -0.36 -19.66
CA ARG A 324 5.94 -1.50 -19.41
C ARG A 324 7.33 -1.34 -20.00
N GLU A 325 7.48 -0.53 -21.04
CA GLU A 325 8.67 -0.55 -21.88
C GLU A 325 9.25 0.85 -22.13
N TYR A 326 10.53 1.04 -21.81
CA TYR A 326 11.19 2.31 -22.01
C TYR A 326 12.72 2.18 -22.10
N TYR A 327 13.34 3.17 -22.74
CA TYR A 327 14.78 3.43 -22.60
C TYR A 327 15.04 4.50 -21.53
N GLN A 328 16.22 4.45 -20.93
CA GLN A 328 16.74 5.49 -20.07
C GLN A 328 18.18 5.84 -20.46
N VAL A 329 18.48 7.14 -20.43
CA VAL A 329 19.83 7.67 -20.52
C VAL A 329 20.11 8.38 -19.20
N GLN A 330 21.19 8.00 -18.53
CA GLN A 330 21.57 8.56 -17.24
C GLN A 330 22.98 9.15 -17.36
N VAL A 331 23.17 10.31 -16.74
CA VAL A 331 24.47 10.95 -16.57
C VAL A 331 24.64 11.30 -15.10
N GLY A 332 25.77 10.95 -14.52
CA GLY A 332 26.05 11.17 -13.11
C GLY A 332 27.44 11.76 -12.90
N LEU A 333 27.53 12.68 -11.94
CA LEU A 333 28.76 13.20 -11.39
C LEU A 333 28.79 12.87 -9.90
N GLU A 334 29.92 12.38 -9.41
CA GLU A 334 30.14 12.14 -7.98
C GLU A 334 31.50 12.73 -7.56
N ASN A 335 31.50 13.46 -6.46
CA ASN A 335 32.71 13.87 -5.76
C ASN A 335 32.63 13.32 -4.33
N LEU A 336 33.66 12.58 -3.94
CA LEU A 336 33.75 11.90 -2.65
C LEU A 336 35.07 12.29 -1.98
N ASP A 337 35.00 12.77 -0.75
CA ASP A 337 36.12 12.98 0.16
C ASP A 337 35.70 12.44 1.53
N ASN A 338 36.02 11.17 1.77
CA ASN A 338 35.55 10.42 2.92
C ASN A 338 36.64 9.46 3.43
N ASN A 339 36.95 9.53 4.72
CA ASN A 339 37.98 8.69 5.34
C ASN A 339 39.30 8.75 4.54
N ASP A 340 39.76 7.61 4.00
CA ASP A 340 40.95 7.49 3.17
C ASP A 340 40.66 7.46 1.66
N THR A 341 39.46 7.88 1.25
CA THR A 341 38.98 7.89 -0.13
C THR A 341 38.76 9.30 -0.63
N GLN A 342 39.43 9.67 -1.71
CA GLN A 342 39.15 10.88 -2.49
C GLN A 342 38.88 10.45 -3.93
N SER A 343 37.75 10.84 -4.51
CA SER A 343 37.47 10.51 -5.91
C SER A 343 36.54 11.51 -6.59
N PHE A 344 36.75 11.64 -7.90
CA PHE A 344 35.82 12.30 -8.81
C PHE A 344 35.42 11.30 -9.89
N GLU A 345 34.12 11.09 -10.03
CA GLU A 345 33.57 10.14 -10.99
C GLU A 345 32.61 10.80 -11.96
N PHE A 346 32.71 10.39 -13.22
CA PHE A 346 31.71 10.65 -14.25
C PHE A 346 31.12 9.33 -14.72
N THR A 347 29.80 9.24 -14.73
CA THR A 347 29.08 8.09 -15.26
C THR A 347 28.13 8.49 -16.38
N SER A 348 28.04 7.62 -17.39
CA SER A 348 26.99 7.71 -18.40
C SER A 348 26.47 6.32 -18.70
N SER A 349 25.15 6.13 -18.68
CA SER A 349 24.55 4.84 -18.98
C SER A 349 23.39 4.96 -19.95
N ILE A 350 23.22 3.92 -20.77
CA ILE A 350 22.04 3.70 -21.60
C ILE A 350 21.45 2.38 -21.18
N SER A 351 20.15 2.36 -20.89
CA SER A 351 19.45 1.19 -20.37
C SER A 351 18.11 0.96 -21.03
N ARG A 352 17.74 -0.30 -21.17
CA ARG A 352 16.43 -0.76 -21.64
C ARG A 352 15.72 -1.47 -20.50
N HIS A 353 14.48 -1.06 -20.24
CA HIS A 353 13.68 -1.55 -19.12
C HIS A 353 12.41 -2.25 -19.59
N TRP A 354 12.06 -3.33 -18.89
CA TRP A 354 10.79 -4.06 -19.02
C TRP A 354 10.16 -4.23 -17.65
N LYS A 355 8.88 -3.87 -17.51
CA LYS A 355 8.09 -4.04 -16.29
C LYS A 355 6.99 -5.07 -16.52
N TYR A 356 6.85 -5.98 -15.56
CA TYR A 356 5.86 -7.06 -15.59
C TYR A 356 4.73 -6.78 -14.58
N ASP A 357 3.56 -7.35 -14.83
CA ASP A 357 2.37 -7.16 -13.98
C ASP A 357 2.58 -7.68 -12.53
N THR A 358 3.54 -8.58 -12.33
CA THR A 358 3.97 -9.05 -11.00
C THR A 358 4.73 -7.99 -10.17
N GLY A 359 5.00 -6.81 -10.76
CA GLY A 359 5.82 -5.74 -10.19
C GLY A 359 7.32 -5.91 -10.38
N TRP A 360 7.75 -7.02 -11.01
CA TRP A 360 9.16 -7.21 -11.38
C TRP A 360 9.53 -6.28 -12.53
N GLN A 361 10.73 -5.75 -12.49
CA GLN A 361 11.35 -5.01 -13.58
C GLN A 361 12.71 -5.63 -13.89
N ARG A 362 13.03 -5.69 -15.18
CA ARG A 362 14.34 -6.09 -15.69
C ARG A 362 14.93 -4.93 -16.47
N SER A 363 16.19 -4.62 -16.23
CA SER A 363 16.94 -3.63 -17.00
C SER A 363 18.24 -4.21 -17.54
N LEU A 364 18.50 -3.99 -18.82
CA LEU A 364 19.79 -4.27 -19.47
C LEU A 364 20.45 -2.93 -19.78
N TYR A 365 21.72 -2.76 -19.45
CA TYR A 365 22.40 -1.48 -19.63
C TYR A 365 23.87 -1.63 -20.00
N VAL A 366 24.41 -0.55 -20.55
CA VAL A 366 25.86 -0.34 -20.68
C VAL A 366 26.16 0.97 -19.96
N ARG A 367 27.11 0.94 -19.03
CA ARG A 367 27.55 2.08 -18.23
C ARG A 367 29.01 2.37 -18.52
N TRP A 368 29.32 3.57 -18.97
CA TRP A 368 30.67 4.09 -18.93
C TRP A 368 30.91 4.77 -17.57
N LEU A 369 32.05 4.47 -16.95
CA LEU A 369 32.53 5.04 -15.70
C LEU A 369 33.95 5.54 -15.92
N TYR A 370 34.17 6.83 -15.70
CA TYR A 370 35.49 7.42 -15.48
C TYR A 370 35.64 7.72 -14.00
N SER A 371 36.76 7.35 -13.41
CA SER A 371 37.08 7.61 -12.00
C SER A 371 38.54 8.06 -11.88
N ASP A 372 38.76 9.23 -11.31
CA ASP A 372 40.06 9.72 -10.83
C ASP A 372 40.01 9.63 -9.30
N TYR A 373 40.88 8.81 -8.69
CA TYR A 373 40.75 8.50 -7.28
C TYR A 373 42.08 8.30 -6.57
N THR A 374 42.04 8.52 -5.26
CA THR A 374 43.02 8.08 -4.28
C THR A 374 42.31 7.25 -3.22
N GLN A 375 42.74 6.00 -3.04
CA GLN A 375 42.27 5.09 -2.01
C GLN A 375 43.45 4.68 -1.13
N GLY A 376 43.42 5.06 0.14
CA GLY A 376 44.51 4.80 1.06
C GLY A 376 45.78 5.53 0.61
N SER A 377 46.76 4.77 0.13
CA SER A 377 48.02 5.26 -0.42
C SER A 377 48.18 5.07 -1.93
N VAL A 378 47.13 4.59 -2.60
CA VAL A 378 47.11 4.33 -4.04
C VAL A 378 46.30 5.40 -4.75
N SER A 379 46.91 6.09 -5.71
CA SER A 379 46.21 6.98 -6.64
C SER A 379 46.23 6.37 -8.04
N ASP A 380 45.08 6.33 -8.70
CA ASP A 380 44.94 5.78 -10.06
C ASP A 380 43.78 6.47 -10.81
N GLU A 381 43.76 6.28 -12.13
CA GLU A 381 42.65 6.67 -12.99
C GLU A 381 42.09 5.42 -13.69
N SER A 382 40.77 5.36 -13.87
CA SER A 382 40.11 4.20 -14.47
C SER A 382 39.00 4.60 -15.41
N ASN A 383 39.00 3.99 -16.60
CA ASN A 383 37.93 4.04 -17.59
C ASN A 383 37.32 2.64 -17.78
N LEU A 384 36.05 2.50 -17.45
CA LEU A 384 35.36 1.22 -17.48
C LEU A 384 34.08 1.32 -18.33
N ILE A 385 33.92 0.39 -19.27
CA ILE A 385 32.66 0.11 -19.96
C ILE A 385 32.06 -1.16 -19.36
N LEU A 386 30.95 -0.98 -18.66
CA LEU A 386 30.31 -1.98 -17.82
C LEU A 386 28.93 -2.33 -18.40
N PRO A 387 28.81 -3.36 -19.28
CA PRO A 387 27.53 -4.01 -19.49
C PRO A 387 27.01 -4.59 -18.18
N GLY A 388 25.70 -4.44 -17.95
CA GLY A 388 25.06 -4.96 -16.77
C GLY A 388 23.60 -5.32 -16.97
N ILE A 389 23.10 -6.16 -16.07
CA ILE A 389 21.69 -6.55 -15.99
C ILE A 389 21.23 -6.46 -14.54
N ASN A 390 20.04 -5.87 -14.33
CA ASN A 390 19.42 -5.77 -13.02
C ASN A 390 18.00 -6.33 -13.06
N PHE A 391 17.66 -7.11 -12.04
CA PHE A 391 16.31 -7.58 -11.78
C PHE A 391 15.86 -7.00 -10.45
N SER A 392 14.75 -6.28 -10.43
CA SER A 392 14.25 -5.69 -9.19
C SER A 392 12.74 -5.71 -9.08
N ARG A 393 12.23 -5.54 -7.87
CA ARG A 393 10.80 -5.44 -7.57
C ARG A 393 10.62 -4.56 -6.35
N VAL A 394 9.67 -3.64 -6.44
CA VAL A 394 9.21 -2.83 -5.30
C VAL A 394 7.70 -2.97 -5.18
N ARG A 395 7.22 -3.33 -3.99
CA ARG A 395 5.80 -3.41 -3.64
C ARG A 395 5.60 -2.70 -2.31
N SER A 396 4.54 -1.90 -2.20
CA SER A 396 4.26 -1.12 -0.98
C SER A 396 2.76 -0.90 -0.81
N ARG A 397 2.29 -0.89 0.44
CA ARG A 397 0.91 -0.61 0.86
C ARG A 397 0.94 0.15 2.19
N GLY A 398 0.00 1.08 2.38
CA GLY A 398 -0.16 1.83 3.64
C GLY A 398 0.39 3.26 3.65
N GLY A 399 0.58 3.89 2.49
CA GLY A 399 0.95 5.31 2.39
C GLY A 399 2.44 5.59 2.55
N ALA A 400 2.78 6.76 3.12
CA ALA A 400 4.16 7.25 3.24
C ALA A 400 5.01 6.44 4.23
N MET A 401 4.39 5.92 5.30
CA MET A 401 4.99 4.95 6.21
C MET A 401 4.31 3.58 6.01
N PRO A 402 4.76 2.78 5.02
CA PRO A 402 4.02 1.59 4.62
C PRO A 402 3.94 0.56 5.75
N SER A 403 2.79 -0.12 5.88
CA SER A 403 2.55 -1.23 6.82
C SER A 403 2.93 -2.58 6.22
N TRP A 404 3.01 -2.65 4.90
CA TRP A 404 3.48 -3.82 4.17
C TRP A 404 4.25 -3.37 2.94
N GLY A 405 5.39 -3.98 2.69
CA GLY A 405 6.14 -3.74 1.48
C GLY A 405 7.39 -4.59 1.35
N ASP A 406 7.91 -4.72 0.15
CA ASP A 406 9.22 -5.31 -0.07
C ASP A 406 9.91 -4.69 -1.27
N LYS A 407 11.23 -4.57 -1.14
CA LYS A 407 12.18 -4.18 -2.17
C LYS A 407 13.17 -5.31 -2.34
N GLN A 408 13.41 -5.70 -3.58
CA GLN A 408 14.35 -6.75 -3.96
C GLN A 408 15.09 -6.28 -5.20
N SER A 409 16.41 -6.42 -5.23
CA SER A 409 17.22 -6.19 -6.42
C SER A 409 18.42 -7.13 -6.46
N ILE A 410 18.76 -7.56 -7.68
CA ILE A 410 20.03 -8.23 -7.97
C ILE A 410 20.60 -7.64 -9.25
N THR A 411 21.85 -7.19 -9.16
CA THR A 411 22.59 -6.55 -10.25
C THR A 411 23.82 -7.37 -10.57
N PHE A 412 24.09 -7.53 -11.86
CA PHE A 412 25.31 -8.13 -12.39
C PHE A 412 25.97 -7.11 -13.33
N GLU A 413 27.27 -6.87 -13.18
CA GLU A 413 28.09 -6.02 -14.04
C GLU A 413 29.37 -6.76 -14.42
N ALA A 414 29.87 -6.52 -15.64
CA ALA A 414 31.16 -7.05 -16.08
C ALA A 414 31.99 -5.95 -16.74
N GLY A 415 33.30 -5.95 -16.52
CA GLY A 415 34.28 -5.17 -17.25
C GLY A 415 35.27 -6.11 -17.94
N ASP A 416 35.62 -5.83 -19.19
CA ASP A 416 36.57 -6.63 -19.96
C ASP A 416 37.36 -5.69 -20.90
N PRO A 417 38.69 -5.85 -21.02
CA PRO A 417 39.51 -5.08 -21.96
C PRO A 417 39.03 -5.16 -23.42
N ALA A 418 38.42 -6.27 -23.84
CA ALA A 418 37.80 -6.41 -25.17
C ALA A 418 36.59 -5.47 -25.36
N LEU A 419 36.01 -4.97 -24.27
CA LEU A 419 34.95 -3.97 -24.25
C LEU A 419 35.47 -2.55 -23.94
N LEU A 420 36.79 -2.33 -23.99
CA LEU A 420 37.46 -1.06 -23.67
C LEU A 420 37.41 -0.68 -22.19
N SER A 421 37.30 -1.67 -21.29
CA SER A 421 37.49 -1.45 -19.84
C SER A 421 38.95 -1.64 -19.44
N ASP A 422 39.46 -0.74 -18.62
CA ASP A 422 40.84 -0.82 -18.10
C ASP A 422 41.08 -2.01 -17.17
N ILE A 423 40.01 -2.62 -16.65
CA ILE A 423 40.03 -3.68 -15.63
C ILE A 423 39.10 -4.81 -16.05
N SER A 424 39.59 -6.05 -15.95
CA SER A 424 38.76 -7.25 -16.03
C SER A 424 38.09 -7.52 -14.68
N LEU A 425 36.77 -7.40 -14.61
CA LEU A 425 36.02 -7.63 -13.37
C LEU A 425 34.64 -8.22 -13.63
N PHE A 426 34.12 -8.96 -12.65
CA PHE A 426 32.71 -9.31 -12.57
C PHE A 426 32.17 -8.89 -11.19
N ARG A 427 31.02 -8.23 -11.16
CA ARG A 427 30.43 -7.70 -9.92
C ARG A 427 29.00 -8.16 -9.78
N VAL A 428 28.64 -8.61 -8.57
CA VAL A 428 27.28 -8.99 -8.21
C VAL A 428 26.87 -8.23 -6.96
N ILE A 429 25.66 -7.68 -6.96
CA ILE A 429 25.09 -6.96 -5.81
C ILE A 429 23.67 -7.46 -5.61
N GLY A 430 23.35 -7.91 -4.40
CA GLY A 430 22.00 -8.29 -3.97
C GLY A 430 21.54 -7.40 -2.83
N GLN A 431 20.31 -6.90 -2.92
CA GLN A 431 19.70 -6.08 -1.87
C GLN A 431 18.26 -6.49 -1.64
N THR A 432 17.84 -6.48 -0.37
CA THR A 432 16.44 -6.68 -0.03
C THR A 432 16.03 -5.94 1.22
N ALA A 433 14.79 -5.45 1.22
CA ALA A 433 14.14 -4.85 2.37
C ALA A 433 12.69 -5.34 2.46
N TRP A 434 12.22 -5.61 3.67
CA TRP A 434 10.89 -6.19 3.93
C TRP A 434 10.25 -5.46 5.11
N ILE A 435 9.04 -4.97 4.89
CA ILE A 435 8.22 -4.32 5.90
C ILE A 435 6.98 -5.16 6.13
N ARG A 436 6.73 -5.56 7.38
CA ARG A 436 5.55 -6.33 7.75
C ARG A 436 4.96 -5.79 9.05
N SER A 437 3.67 -5.50 9.06
CA SER A 437 2.91 -5.19 10.27
C SER A 437 2.08 -6.40 10.68
N LEU A 438 2.11 -6.75 11.97
CA LEU A 438 1.23 -7.80 12.53
C LEU A 438 -0.17 -7.25 12.83
N ASN A 439 -0.24 -5.98 13.24
CA ASN A 439 -1.46 -5.22 13.49
C ASN A 439 -1.13 -3.73 13.27
N ASN A 440 -2.02 -2.83 13.68
CA ASN A 440 -1.84 -1.39 13.49
C ASN A 440 -0.72 -0.77 14.33
N ASP A 441 -0.20 -1.50 15.33
CA ASP A 441 0.73 -0.96 16.33
C ASP A 441 2.10 -1.66 16.31
N ASN A 442 2.24 -2.78 15.61
CA ASN A 442 3.44 -3.61 15.59
C ASN A 442 3.96 -3.73 14.17
N ARG A 443 5.16 -3.22 13.92
CA ARG A 443 5.76 -3.16 12.59
C ARG A 443 7.21 -3.63 12.63
N PHE A 444 7.61 -4.41 11.63
CA PHE A 444 8.94 -4.99 11.51
C PHE A 444 9.55 -4.56 10.18
N LEU A 445 10.83 -4.19 10.21
CA LEU A 445 11.65 -3.91 9.05
C LEU A 445 12.87 -4.81 9.08
N PHE A 446 13.08 -5.55 7.99
CA PHE A 446 14.29 -6.33 7.75
C PHE A 446 14.99 -5.78 6.51
N ARG A 447 16.31 -5.57 6.59
CA ARG A 447 17.16 -5.22 5.45
C ARG A 447 18.34 -6.16 5.37
N ALA A 448 18.75 -6.51 4.16
CA ALA A 448 19.98 -7.24 3.91
C ALA A 448 20.61 -6.79 2.59
N ASN A 449 21.92 -6.63 2.58
CA ASN A 449 22.71 -6.34 1.39
C ASN A 449 23.88 -7.33 1.32
N ALA A 450 24.21 -7.78 0.12
CA ALA A 450 25.39 -8.59 -0.12
C ALA A 450 26.01 -8.23 -1.46
N GLY A 451 27.32 -8.38 -1.60
CA GLY A 451 28.01 -8.09 -2.84
C GLY A 451 29.34 -8.80 -2.97
N GLY A 452 29.80 -8.93 -4.21
CA GLY A 452 31.10 -9.49 -4.56
C GLY A 452 31.65 -8.87 -5.83
N VAL A 453 32.94 -8.53 -5.83
CA VAL A 453 33.73 -8.12 -6.99
C VAL A 453 34.82 -9.16 -7.19
N PHE A 454 34.82 -9.77 -8.37
CA PHE A 454 35.74 -10.81 -8.77
C PHE A 454 36.68 -10.25 -9.82
N THR A 455 37.95 -10.08 -9.46
CA THR A 455 39.01 -9.55 -10.33
C THR A 455 40.37 -9.96 -9.76
N ASP A 456 41.37 -10.09 -10.63
CA ASP A 456 42.77 -10.27 -10.23
C ASP A 456 43.51 -8.92 -10.07
N GLU A 457 42.82 -7.80 -10.29
CA GLU A 457 43.38 -6.44 -10.32
C GLU A 457 42.69 -5.52 -9.29
N PHE A 458 42.37 -6.04 -8.10
CA PHE A 458 41.54 -5.33 -7.10
C PHE A 458 42.09 -3.96 -6.70
N GLU A 459 43.41 -3.80 -6.62
CA GLU A 459 44.08 -2.52 -6.29
C GLU A 459 43.76 -1.40 -7.30
N ARG A 460 43.46 -1.75 -8.56
CA ARG A 460 43.07 -0.83 -9.63
C ARG A 460 41.57 -0.55 -9.67
N VAL A 461 40.76 -1.30 -8.92
CA VAL A 461 39.29 -1.11 -8.92
C VAL A 461 38.96 0.22 -8.26
N PRO A 462 38.17 1.11 -8.90
CA PRO A 462 37.75 2.36 -8.27
C PRO A 462 36.96 2.15 -6.97
N PRO A 463 37.08 3.05 -5.97
CA PRO A 463 36.40 2.94 -4.68
C PRO A 463 34.89 2.73 -4.77
N SER A 464 34.21 3.34 -5.74
CA SER A 464 32.76 3.19 -5.97
C SER A 464 32.33 1.77 -6.38
N LEU A 465 33.27 0.95 -6.85
CA LEU A 465 33.05 -0.44 -7.18
C LEU A 465 33.46 -1.39 -6.05
N ARG A 466 34.30 -0.94 -5.10
CA ARG A 466 34.64 -1.67 -3.87
C ARG A 466 33.48 -1.63 -2.87
N PHE A 467 33.65 -2.32 -1.74
CA PHE A 467 32.66 -2.32 -0.67
C PHE A 467 33.20 -1.75 0.63
N PHE A 468 32.36 -0.95 1.30
CA PHE A 468 32.57 -0.42 2.63
C PHE A 468 31.28 -0.59 3.44
N ALA A 469 31.40 -0.88 4.73
CA ALA A 469 30.27 -0.97 5.65
C ALA A 469 30.36 0.14 6.73
N GLY A 470 29.25 0.37 7.42
CA GLY A 470 29.11 1.43 8.43
C GLY A 470 28.23 2.59 7.98
N GLY A 471 27.58 3.28 8.92
CA GLY A 471 26.61 4.35 8.65
C GLY A 471 25.14 3.91 8.64
N ASP A 472 24.23 4.87 8.41
CA ASP A 472 22.78 4.75 8.67
C ASP A 472 22.03 3.69 7.84
N ASN A 473 22.54 3.37 6.65
CA ASN A 473 21.97 2.38 5.73
C ASN A 473 22.80 1.08 5.64
N SER A 474 23.79 0.91 6.50
CA SER A 474 24.62 -0.29 6.61
C SER A 474 24.55 -0.86 8.04
N ILE A 475 25.44 -0.40 8.92
CA ILE A 475 25.54 -0.84 10.32
C ILE A 475 25.54 0.44 11.17
N ARG A 476 24.39 0.80 11.75
CA ARG A 476 24.27 1.99 12.60
C ARG A 476 25.17 1.84 13.82
N GLY A 477 25.72 2.92 14.35
CA GLY A 477 26.68 2.86 15.47
C GLY A 477 28.15 2.80 15.04
N TYR A 478 28.40 2.62 13.73
CA TYR A 478 29.71 2.83 13.10
C TYR A 478 29.64 4.01 12.15
N SER A 479 30.75 4.72 11.98
CA SER A 479 30.86 5.85 11.06
C SER A 479 30.64 5.42 9.61
N TYR A 480 30.16 6.36 8.79
CA TYR A 480 29.93 6.15 7.36
C TYR A 480 31.16 5.55 6.65
N GLU A 481 30.97 4.37 6.06
CA GLU A 481 32.00 3.63 5.30
C GLU A 481 33.32 3.41 6.06
N SER A 482 33.28 3.24 7.38
CA SER A 482 34.49 3.05 8.21
C SER A 482 34.92 1.58 8.39
N ILE A 483 34.14 0.61 7.90
CA ILE A 483 34.42 -0.83 8.04
C ILE A 483 34.85 -1.38 6.68
N SER A 484 36.12 -1.76 6.58
CA SER A 484 36.72 -2.48 5.45
C SER A 484 38.12 -2.99 5.85
N PRO A 485 38.78 -3.81 5.01
CA PRO A 485 40.20 -4.12 5.16
C PRO A 485 41.05 -2.83 5.14
N LYS A 486 42.24 -2.93 5.71
CA LYS A 486 43.21 -1.85 5.79
C LYS A 486 44.55 -2.27 5.21
N ASP A 487 45.24 -1.32 4.59
CA ASP A 487 46.60 -1.50 4.09
C ASP A 487 47.63 -1.56 5.24
N ASP A 488 48.89 -1.80 4.90
CA ASP A 488 50.01 -1.85 5.86
C ASP A 488 50.22 -0.52 6.62
N GLU A 489 49.69 0.60 6.11
CA GLU A 489 49.71 1.92 6.74
C GLU A 489 48.48 2.18 7.65
N GLY A 490 47.55 1.22 7.70
CA GLY A 490 46.32 1.28 8.49
C GLY A 490 45.19 2.08 7.85
N LYS A 491 45.30 2.43 6.56
CA LYS A 491 44.27 3.14 5.79
C LYS A 491 43.28 2.17 5.17
N LEU A 492 42.04 2.58 4.99
CA LEU A 492 40.99 1.75 4.40
C LEU A 492 41.31 1.42 2.94
N GLU A 493 41.22 0.14 2.56
CA GLU A 493 41.38 -0.32 1.16
C GLU A 493 40.04 -0.60 0.46
N GLY A 494 38.99 -0.90 1.22
CA GLY A 494 37.74 -1.45 0.69
C GLY A 494 37.77 -2.97 0.55
N GLY A 495 36.60 -3.60 0.65
CA GLY A 495 36.41 -5.05 0.52
C GLY A 495 36.04 -5.48 -0.89
N SER A 496 36.45 -6.68 -1.30
CA SER A 496 35.94 -7.36 -2.50
C SER A 496 34.58 -8.01 -2.26
N TYR A 497 34.19 -8.22 -1.00
CA TYR A 497 32.89 -8.74 -0.59
C TYR A 497 32.22 -7.85 0.46
N LEU A 498 30.89 -7.93 0.51
CA LEU A 498 30.05 -7.26 1.49
C LEU A 498 28.93 -8.19 1.95
N ALA A 499 28.61 -8.13 3.23
CA ALA A 499 27.36 -8.65 3.77
C ALA A 499 26.92 -7.78 4.94
N THR A 500 25.72 -7.20 4.85
CA THR A 500 25.12 -6.43 5.93
C THR A 500 23.66 -6.82 6.12
N GLY A 501 23.19 -6.77 7.36
CA GLY A 501 21.85 -7.16 7.77
C GLY A 501 21.36 -6.26 8.90
N SER A 502 20.05 -6.01 8.91
CA SER A 502 19.41 -5.14 9.89
C SER A 502 18.02 -5.68 10.22
N LEU A 503 17.71 -5.75 11.52
CA LEU A 503 16.39 -6.06 12.05
C LEU A 503 15.91 -4.89 12.91
N GLU A 504 14.76 -4.35 12.57
CA GLU A 504 14.11 -3.23 13.28
C GLU A 504 12.67 -3.60 13.65
N TYR A 505 12.30 -3.29 14.89
CA TYR A 505 10.94 -3.42 15.41
C TYR A 505 10.44 -2.07 15.89
N ASN A 506 9.27 -1.67 15.37
CA ASN A 506 8.61 -0.41 15.63
C ASN A 506 7.26 -0.67 16.32
N TYR A 507 7.07 -0.06 17.49
CA TYR A 507 5.84 -0.10 18.27
C TYR A 507 5.16 1.26 18.31
N ARG A 508 3.88 1.34 17.92
CA ARG A 508 3.10 2.57 17.95
C ARG A 508 2.74 2.91 19.40
N VAL A 509 3.29 4.01 19.90
CA VAL A 509 3.08 4.45 21.29
C VAL A 509 1.79 5.25 21.41
N SER A 510 1.58 6.21 20.50
CA SER A 510 0.38 7.04 20.45
C SER A 510 0.26 7.77 19.13
N GLY A 511 -0.93 7.72 18.50
CA GLY A 511 -1.20 8.37 17.22
C GLY A 511 -0.14 8.03 16.17
N ASN A 512 0.58 9.05 15.71
CA ASN A 512 1.60 8.95 14.66
C ASN A 512 3.03 8.71 15.18
N TRP A 513 3.19 8.45 16.48
CA TRP A 513 4.50 8.26 17.13
C TRP A 513 4.79 6.80 17.39
N TRP A 514 5.99 6.37 17.00
CA TRP A 514 6.48 5.01 17.18
C TRP A 514 7.82 5.01 17.91
N ALA A 515 8.00 4.06 18.81
CA ALA A 515 9.30 3.71 19.36
C ALA A 515 9.91 2.60 18.49
N ALA A 516 11.22 2.67 18.24
CA ALA A 516 11.97 1.72 17.45
C ALA A 516 13.07 1.09 18.31
N ILE A 517 13.31 -0.21 18.11
CA ILE A 517 14.54 -0.89 18.54
C ILE A 517 15.11 -1.63 17.34
N PHE A 518 16.43 -1.70 17.24
CA PHE A 518 17.07 -2.37 16.12
C PHE A 518 18.42 -2.96 16.47
N THR A 519 18.86 -3.90 15.64
CA THR A 519 20.21 -4.43 15.63
C THR A 519 20.69 -4.57 14.19
N ASP A 520 21.95 -4.23 13.95
CA ASP A 520 22.59 -4.35 12.66
C ASP A 520 23.84 -5.23 12.80
N ALA A 521 24.20 -5.94 11.74
CA ALA A 521 25.40 -6.76 11.69
C ALA A 521 25.94 -6.79 10.26
N GLY A 522 27.26 -6.78 10.11
CA GLY A 522 27.86 -6.91 8.79
C GLY A 522 29.36 -6.75 8.77
N ASP A 523 29.93 -6.90 7.58
CA ASP A 523 31.34 -6.66 7.31
C ASP A 523 31.56 -6.39 5.81
N ALA A 524 32.68 -5.76 5.49
CA ALA A 524 33.26 -5.68 4.16
C ALA A 524 34.68 -6.23 4.21
N TRP A 525 35.02 -7.20 3.36
CA TRP A 525 36.25 -7.97 3.48
C TRP A 525 36.83 -8.38 2.13
N THR A 526 38.10 -8.81 2.11
CA THR A 526 38.81 -9.28 0.91
C THR A 526 39.37 -10.71 1.05
N THR A 527 39.62 -11.17 2.28
CA THR A 527 40.13 -12.52 2.60
C THR A 527 39.01 -13.57 2.70
N SER A 528 39.31 -14.82 3.09
CA SER A 528 38.30 -15.88 3.14
C SER A 528 37.32 -15.79 4.32
N ASP A 529 37.65 -15.06 5.39
CA ASP A 529 36.84 -15.01 6.61
C ASP A 529 36.42 -13.56 6.95
N PRO A 530 35.11 -13.29 7.14
CA PRO A 530 34.62 -11.97 7.55
C PRO A 530 34.82 -11.70 9.04
N GLU A 531 35.10 -10.44 9.39
CA GLU A 531 35.15 -9.92 10.75
C GLU A 531 33.84 -9.18 11.10
N TRP A 532 32.81 -9.94 11.48
CA TRP A 532 31.50 -9.37 11.77
C TRP A 532 31.54 -8.24 12.81
N LYS A 533 31.04 -7.06 12.41
CA LYS A 533 30.75 -5.94 13.28
C LYS A 533 29.25 -5.89 13.56
N THR A 534 28.88 -5.66 14.81
CA THR A 534 27.50 -5.68 15.29
C THR A 534 27.16 -4.41 16.05
N SER A 535 25.88 -4.06 16.04
CA SER A 535 25.36 -2.91 16.77
C SER A 535 23.94 -3.11 17.24
N ALA A 536 23.54 -2.28 18.20
CA ALA A 536 22.16 -2.14 18.59
C ALA A 536 21.82 -0.67 18.86
N GLY A 537 20.53 -0.35 18.77
CA GLY A 537 20.07 0.99 19.03
C GLY A 537 18.59 1.10 19.27
N VAL A 538 18.19 2.31 19.62
CA VAL A 538 16.81 2.72 19.83
C VAL A 538 16.50 3.94 18.99
N GLY A 539 15.23 4.14 18.68
CA GLY A 539 14.83 5.28 17.88
C GLY A 539 13.39 5.71 18.08
N VAL A 540 13.06 6.84 17.47
CA VAL A 540 11.70 7.37 17.37
C VAL A 540 11.36 7.49 15.88
N ARG A 541 10.13 7.12 15.53
CA ARG A 541 9.54 7.40 14.21
C ARG A 541 8.33 8.30 14.38
N TRP A 542 8.22 9.31 13.54
CA TRP A 542 7.03 10.16 13.49
C TRP A 542 6.48 10.16 12.06
N GLU A 543 5.24 9.70 11.93
CA GLU A 543 4.47 9.80 10.68
C GLU A 543 3.93 11.23 10.54
N SER A 544 4.81 12.11 10.04
CA SER A 544 4.47 13.52 9.86
C SER A 544 3.66 13.75 8.56
N PRO A 545 2.96 14.88 8.43
CA PRO A 545 2.23 15.23 7.20
C PRO A 545 3.10 15.30 5.94
N VAL A 546 4.43 15.44 6.09
CA VAL A 546 5.39 15.57 4.99
C VAL A 546 6.22 14.30 4.77
N GLY A 547 5.90 13.20 5.48
CA GLY A 547 6.59 11.91 5.39
C GLY A 547 7.16 11.43 6.73
N PRO A 548 7.67 10.18 6.79
CA PRO A 548 8.23 9.62 8.02
C PRO A 548 9.54 10.31 8.41
N ILE A 549 9.64 10.68 9.68
CA ILE A 549 10.85 11.21 10.32
C ILE A 549 11.42 10.12 11.23
N ARG A 550 12.73 9.93 11.17
CA ARG A 550 13.45 8.95 11.99
C ARG A 550 14.57 9.63 12.77
N LEU A 551 14.64 9.33 14.07
CA LEU A 551 15.75 9.68 14.94
C LEU A 551 16.24 8.40 15.62
N ASP A 552 17.48 8.03 15.36
CA ASP A 552 18.12 6.82 15.89
C ASP A 552 19.34 7.18 16.74
N VAL A 553 19.54 6.43 17.82
CA VAL A 553 20.76 6.40 18.61
C VAL A 553 21.27 4.97 18.63
N ALA A 554 22.49 4.76 18.18
CA ALA A 554 23.08 3.43 17.99
C ALA A 554 24.48 3.34 18.59
N HIS A 555 24.86 2.13 18.99
CA HIS A 555 26.16 1.82 19.55
C HIS A 555 26.73 0.56 18.88
N GLY A 556 27.95 0.64 18.35
CA GLY A 556 28.67 -0.48 17.75
C GLY A 556 29.53 -1.19 18.80
N PHE A 557 29.35 -2.49 18.98
CA PHE A 557 29.95 -3.24 20.10
C PHE A 557 31.44 -3.54 19.90
N GLU A 558 31.91 -3.53 18.65
CA GLU A 558 33.31 -3.69 18.27
C GLU A 558 33.93 -2.36 17.79
N ASN A 559 33.27 -1.23 18.07
CA ASN A 559 33.80 0.10 17.78
C ASN A 559 34.85 0.48 18.84
N THR A 560 36.05 0.90 18.42
CA THR A 560 37.15 1.23 19.33
C THR A 560 36.94 2.54 20.09
N ASP A 561 36.13 3.45 19.56
CA ASP A 561 35.90 4.76 20.14
C ASP A 561 34.78 4.75 21.20
N ASP A 562 34.00 3.66 21.27
CA ASP A 562 32.89 3.42 22.22
C ASP A 562 31.76 4.49 22.17
N ASP A 563 31.73 5.29 21.10
CA ASP A 563 30.82 6.43 20.94
C ASP A 563 29.41 6.02 20.46
N PHE A 564 28.41 6.79 20.91
CA PHE A 564 27.04 6.69 20.38
C PHE A 564 26.89 7.52 19.11
N MET A 565 26.35 6.90 18.06
CA MET A 565 26.03 7.58 16.80
C MET A 565 24.57 8.03 16.79
N ILE A 566 24.34 9.25 16.30
CA ILE A 566 22.99 9.82 16.16
C ILE A 566 22.69 9.98 14.68
N HIS A 567 21.56 9.42 14.23
CA HIS A 567 21.09 9.52 12.86
C HIS A 567 19.71 10.14 12.81
N PHE A 568 19.56 11.18 11.98
CA PHE A 568 18.29 11.83 11.68
C PHE A 568 18.02 11.75 10.18
N SER A 569 16.81 11.35 9.80
CA SER A 569 16.37 11.36 8.40
C SER A 569 14.91 11.73 8.26
N LEU A 570 14.60 12.49 7.20
CA LEU A 570 13.25 12.72 6.70
C LEU A 570 13.15 12.13 5.30
N GLY A 571 12.20 11.21 5.10
CA GLY A 571 11.98 10.58 3.79
C GLY A 571 11.66 9.08 3.89
N PRO A 572 11.30 8.46 2.77
CA PRO A 572 10.83 7.07 2.73
C PRO A 572 11.90 6.05 3.17
N GLU A 573 11.44 4.91 3.66
CA GLU A 573 12.29 3.83 4.18
C GLU A 573 12.73 2.78 3.14
N LEU A 574 12.06 2.71 1.97
CA LEU A 574 12.30 1.73 0.90
C LEU A 574 12.90 2.37 -0.36
#